data_AF-A0A3Z6SWX6-F1
#
_entry.id   AF-A0A3Z6SWX6-F1
#
_cell.length_a   1.000
_cell.length_b   1.000
_cell.length_c   1.000
_cell.angle_alpha   90.00
_cell.angle_beta   90.00
_cell.angle_gamma   90.00
#
_symmetry.space_group_name_H-M   'P 1'
#
loop_
_entity.id
_entity.type
_entity.pdbx_description
1 polymer ?
#
loop_
_entity_poly.entity_id
_entity_poly.type
_entity_poly.pdbx_seq_one_letter_code
_entity_poly.pdbx_strand_id
1 'polypeptide(L)'
;MIDAHDFTRWVRTQDTRLAPVLQGLFDLYIRGRDNRARTTKPENVDTLYFTVDDCYRVDFTPHGLALHCLTPHGESLLAYYDSPASVFAAMLAHRTAGGCASLSEYTAEFNRLSTIFLQEWQRVTGYQP
;
A
#
# COMPACT_ATOMS: atom_id res chain seq x y z
N MET A 1 1.58 4.74 -6.25
CA MET A 1 0.34 5.53 -6.00
C MET A 1 0.07 6.37 -7.22
N ILE A 2 -1.14 6.35 -7.77
CA ILE A 2 -1.56 7.46 -8.63
C ILE A 2 -1.56 8.68 -7.70
N ASP A 3 -0.67 9.64 -7.94
CA ASP A 3 -0.71 10.95 -7.27
C ASP A 3 -2.12 11.53 -7.45
N ALA A 4 -2.67 12.21 -6.44
CA ALA A 4 -3.92 12.95 -6.58
C ALA A 4 -3.90 13.80 -7.87
N HIS A 5 -2.74 14.34 -8.24
CA HIS A 5 -2.52 15.03 -9.50
C HIS A 5 -2.73 14.14 -10.75
N ASP A 6 -2.16 12.95 -10.78
CA ASP A 6 -2.31 11.98 -11.87
C ASP A 6 -3.74 11.43 -11.97
N PHE A 7 -4.41 11.24 -10.82
CA PHE A 7 -5.82 10.83 -10.77
C PHE A 7 -6.71 11.91 -11.37
N THR A 8 -6.55 13.16 -10.94
CA THR A 8 -7.33 14.28 -11.47
C THR A 8 -7.04 14.49 -12.96
N ARG A 9 -5.81 14.26 -13.42
CA ARG A 9 -5.45 14.34 -14.85
C ARG A 9 -6.14 13.26 -15.67
N TRP A 10 -6.14 12.01 -15.20
CA TRP A 10 -6.82 10.89 -15.86
C TRP A 10 -8.34 11.03 -15.82
N VAL A 11 -8.91 11.45 -14.70
CA VAL A 11 -10.35 11.68 -14.56
C VAL A 11 -10.85 12.74 -15.55
N ARG A 12 -10.05 13.76 -15.82
CA ARG A 12 -10.35 14.79 -16.83
C ARG A 12 -10.26 14.30 -18.27
N THR A 13 -9.59 13.19 -18.55
CA THR A 13 -9.58 12.56 -19.88
C THR A 13 -10.71 11.55 -20.07
N GLN A 14 -11.38 11.13 -19.00
CA GLN A 14 -12.61 10.33 -19.02
C GLN A 14 -13.86 11.21 -19.17
N ASP A 15 -15.04 10.61 -19.32
CA ASP A 15 -16.32 11.32 -19.45
C ASP A 15 -16.47 12.43 -18.40
N THR A 16 -16.54 13.67 -18.87
CA THR A 16 -16.68 14.89 -18.06
C THR A 16 -17.84 14.85 -17.05
N ARG A 17 -18.85 14.01 -17.27
CA ARG A 17 -19.99 13.83 -16.34
C ARG A 17 -19.64 12.94 -15.14
N LEU A 18 -18.73 12.00 -15.30
CA LEU A 18 -18.29 11.09 -14.24
C LEU A 18 -17.16 11.67 -13.39
N ALA A 19 -16.44 12.66 -13.92
CA ALA A 19 -15.32 13.30 -13.25
C ALA A 19 -15.58 13.79 -11.81
N PRO A 20 -16.66 14.54 -11.53
CA PRO A 20 -16.96 15.00 -10.17
C PRO A 20 -17.31 13.84 -9.22
N VAL A 21 -17.92 12.76 -9.72
CA VAL A 21 -18.27 11.58 -8.92
C VAL A 21 -17.01 10.81 -8.53
N LEU A 22 -16.09 10.59 -9.48
CA LEU A 22 -14.82 9.91 -9.24
C LEU A 22 -13.91 10.71 -8.30
N GLN A 23 -13.86 12.04 -8.45
CA GLN A 23 -13.15 12.90 -7.51
C GLN A 23 -13.75 12.79 -6.10
N GLY A 24 -15.08 12.82 -5.97
CA GLY A 24 -15.75 12.67 -4.67
C GLY A 24 -15.45 11.34 -3.98
N LEU A 25 -15.42 10.23 -4.74
CA LEU A 25 -15.06 8.91 -4.21
C LEU A 25 -13.59 8.84 -3.77
N PHE A 26 -12.69 9.45 -4.55
CA PHE A 26 -11.26 9.51 -4.22
C PHE A 26 -11.01 10.37 -2.97
N ASP A 27 -11.65 11.53 -2.86
CA ASP A 27 -11.57 12.38 -1.68
C ASP A 27 -12.12 11.67 -0.43
N LEU A 28 -13.19 10.89 -0.58
CA LEU A 28 -13.76 10.08 0.50
C LEU A 28 -12.79 8.96 0.93
N TYR A 29 -12.14 8.31 -0.03
CA TYR A 29 -11.10 7.31 0.21
C TYR A 29 -9.90 7.91 0.97
N ILE A 30 -9.39 9.07 0.54
CA ILE A 30 -8.28 9.76 1.22
C ILE A 30 -8.70 10.18 2.63
N ARG A 31 -9.88 10.77 2.82
CA ARG A 31 -10.38 11.12 4.16
C ARG A 31 -10.58 9.90 5.05
N GLY A 32 -11.10 8.80 4.51
CA GLY A 32 -11.25 7.54 5.24
C GLY A 32 -9.90 6.97 5.67
N ARG A 33 -8.91 7.02 4.78
CA ARG A 33 -7.51 6.65 5.04
C ARG A 33 -6.89 7.52 6.13
N ASP A 34 -7.00 8.85 6.02
CA ASP A 34 -6.45 9.80 7.00
C ASP A 34 -7.12 9.66 8.38
N ASN A 35 -8.43 9.43 8.40
CA ASN A 35 -9.16 9.22 9.65
C ASN A 35 -8.76 7.89 10.31
N ARG A 36 -8.59 6.81 9.53
CA ARG A 36 -8.10 5.52 10.04
C ARG A 36 -6.64 5.59 10.48
N ALA A 37 -5.82 6.39 9.83
CA ALA A 37 -4.45 6.69 10.25
C ALA A 37 -4.41 7.48 11.57
N ARG A 38 -5.33 8.43 11.77
CA ARG A 38 -5.39 9.28 12.99
C ARG A 38 -5.95 8.56 14.22
N THR A 39 -6.82 7.56 14.05
CA THR A 39 -7.42 6.83 15.18
C THR A 39 -6.47 5.83 15.83
N THR A 40 -5.37 5.47 15.17
CA THR A 40 -4.44 4.45 15.63
C THR A 40 -3.19 5.16 16.17
N LYS A 41 -3.18 5.44 17.48
CA LYS A 41 -1.98 5.98 18.14
C LYS A 41 -0.84 4.96 18.05
N PRO A 42 0.40 5.37 17.75
CA PRO A 42 1.55 4.50 17.93
C PRO A 42 1.87 4.46 19.43
N GLU A 43 1.50 3.36 20.10
CA GLU A 43 2.09 3.07 21.41
C GLU A 43 3.52 2.60 21.19
N ASN A 44 4.41 3.23 21.95
CA ASN A 44 5.86 3.13 21.90
C ASN A 44 6.32 1.78 22.47
N VAL A 45 5.98 0.70 21.77
CA VAL A 45 6.43 -0.68 22.02
C VAL A 45 7.37 -1.01 20.88
N ASP A 46 8.50 -1.66 21.16
CA ASP A 46 9.44 -2.19 20.16
C ASP A 46 8.66 -2.91 19.05
N THR A 47 8.28 -2.17 18.02
CA THR A 47 7.26 -2.62 17.09
C THR A 47 8.00 -3.52 16.14
N LEU A 48 7.77 -4.82 16.22
CA LEU A 48 8.34 -5.76 15.27
C LEU A 48 7.95 -5.25 13.87
N TYR A 49 8.94 -5.13 12.97
CA TYR A 49 8.70 -4.65 11.63
C TYR A 49 9.64 -5.31 10.63
N PHE A 50 9.25 -5.27 9.35
CA PHE A 50 10.14 -5.59 8.24
C PHE A 50 9.95 -4.61 7.10
N THR A 51 10.99 -4.49 6.29
CA THR A 51 10.99 -3.68 5.08
C THR A 51 10.88 -4.58 3.86
N VAL A 52 10.13 -4.15 2.86
CA VAL A 52 9.98 -4.86 1.59
C VAL A 52 10.49 -3.94 0.50
N ASP A 53 11.54 -4.41 -0.19
CA ASP A 53 12.04 -3.78 -1.42
C ASP A 53 12.43 -2.30 -1.22
N ASP A 54 12.89 -1.96 -0.01
CA ASP A 54 13.26 -0.62 0.50
C ASP A 54 12.23 0.49 0.28
N CYS A 55 11.02 0.14 -0.15
CA CYS A 55 9.95 1.06 -0.50
C CYS A 55 8.73 0.91 0.42
N TYR A 56 8.69 -0.17 1.18
CA TYR A 56 7.61 -0.42 2.13
C TYR A 56 8.17 -0.84 3.47
N ARG A 57 7.45 -0.46 4.51
CA ARG A 57 7.65 -0.95 5.88
C ARG A 57 6.32 -1.50 6.38
N VAL A 58 6.38 -2.69 6.97
CA VAL A 58 5.23 -3.36 7.56
C VAL A 58 5.47 -3.47 9.06
N ASP A 59 4.69 -2.74 9.85
CA ASP A 59 4.75 -2.78 11.30
C ASP A 59 3.68 -3.72 11.86
N PHE A 60 4.06 -4.53 12.85
CA PHE A 60 3.14 -5.36 13.61
C PHE A 60 2.55 -4.54 14.75
N THR A 61 1.27 -4.24 14.66
CA THR A 61 0.56 -3.43 15.67
C THR A 61 -0.47 -4.28 16.40
N PRO A 62 -0.94 -3.84 17.59
CA PRO A 62 -2.05 -4.50 18.29
C PRO A 62 -3.35 -4.59 17.45
N HIS A 63 -3.48 -3.78 16.40
CA HIS A 63 -4.66 -3.68 15.54
C HIS A 63 -4.48 -4.33 14.17
N GLY A 64 -3.40 -5.07 13.96
CA GLY A 64 -3.05 -5.71 12.68
C GLY A 64 -1.74 -5.19 12.11
N LEU A 65 -1.61 -5.24 10.79
CA LEU A 65 -0.40 -4.88 10.07
C LEU A 65 -0.53 -3.47 9.49
N ALA A 66 0.34 -2.55 9.92
CA ALA A 66 0.41 -1.21 9.33
C ALA A 66 1.37 -1.24 8.14
N LEU A 67 0.90 -0.83 6.97
CA LEU A 67 1.75 -0.72 5.78
C LEU A 67 2.12 0.75 5.57
N HIS A 68 3.42 1.03 5.53
CA HIS A 68 3.99 2.33 5.25
C HIS A 68 4.68 2.29 3.89
N CYS A 69 4.59 3.38 3.14
CA CYS A 69 5.44 3.63 1.98
C CYS A 69 6.64 4.47 2.43
N LEU A 70 7.84 4.01 2.09
CA LEU A 70 9.09 4.70 2.33
C LEU A 70 9.38 5.59 1.13
N THR A 71 9.42 6.90 1.37
CA THR A 71 9.79 7.89 0.36
C THR A 71 11.07 8.60 0.80
N PRO A 72 11.82 9.24 -0.13
CA PRO A 72 13.00 10.03 0.24
C PRO A 72 12.70 11.16 1.23
N HIS A 73 11.42 11.57 1.35
CA HIS A 73 10.95 12.63 2.23
C HIS A 73 10.38 12.12 3.56
N GLY A 74 10.39 10.80 3.79
CA GLY A 74 9.91 10.17 5.02
C GLY A 74 8.97 8.99 4.78
N GLU A 75 8.48 8.44 5.89
CA GLU A 75 7.54 7.32 5.89
C GLU A 75 6.09 7.83 5.86
N SER A 76 5.26 7.29 4.97
CA SER A 76 3.84 7.60 4.88
C SER A 76 3.01 6.35 5.12
N LEU A 77 2.15 6.37 6.15
CA LEU A 77 1.20 5.30 6.40
C LEU A 77 0.21 5.16 5.21
N LEU A 78 0.15 3.97 4.62
CA LEU A 78 -0.82 3.61 3.58
C LEU A 78 -2.15 3.19 4.22
N ALA A 79 -2.15 2.11 5.00
CA ALA A 79 -3.35 1.63 5.69
C ALA A 79 -3.00 0.53 6.72
N TYR A 80 -4.00 0.14 7.50
CA TYR A 80 -3.98 -1.04 8.36
C TYR A 80 -4.67 -2.22 7.69
N TYR A 81 -4.10 -3.41 7.85
CA TYR A 81 -4.55 -4.65 7.25
C TYR A 81 -4.63 -5.76 8.30
N ASP A 82 -5.62 -6.63 8.14
CA ASP A 82 -5.89 -7.70 9.12
C ASP A 82 -5.17 -9.01 8.75
N SER A 83 -4.49 -9.06 7.59
CA SER A 83 -3.76 -10.25 7.13
C SER A 83 -2.54 -9.92 6.25
N PRO A 84 -1.50 -10.78 6.23
CA PRO A 84 -0.34 -10.61 5.36
C PRO A 84 -0.71 -10.64 3.88
N ALA A 85 -1.70 -11.44 3.48
CA ALA A 85 -2.19 -11.50 2.10
C ALA A 85 -2.77 -10.15 1.66
N SER A 86 -3.51 -9.46 2.54
CA SER A 86 -4.05 -8.13 2.26
C SER A 86 -2.95 -7.06 2.15
N VAL A 87 -1.91 -7.14 2.98
CA VAL A 87 -0.72 -6.26 2.89
C VAL A 87 -0.01 -6.48 1.55
N PHE A 88 0.24 -7.73 1.18
CA PHE A 88 0.88 -8.08 -0.09
C PHE A 88 0.07 -7.57 -1.28
N ALA A 89 -1.24 -7.80 -1.30
CA ALA A 89 -2.11 -7.32 -2.37
C ALA A 89 -2.07 -5.78 -2.50
N ALA A 90 -2.01 -5.06 -1.38
CA ALA A 90 -1.89 -3.61 -1.39
C ALA A 90 -0.53 -3.12 -1.94
N MET A 91 0.58 -3.76 -1.56
CA MET A 91 1.90 -3.44 -2.12
C MET A 91 1.96 -3.71 -3.62
N LEU A 92 1.41 -4.84 -4.07
CA LEU A 92 1.36 -5.19 -5.49
C LEU A 92 0.51 -4.19 -6.28
N ALA A 93 -0.68 -3.85 -5.78
CA ALA A 93 -1.52 -2.83 -6.40
C ALA A 93 -0.82 -1.46 -6.43
N HIS A 94 -0.07 -1.12 -5.38
CA HIS A 94 0.69 0.11 -5.32
C HIS A 94 1.85 0.16 -6.33
N ARG A 95 2.59 -0.96 -6.50
CA ARG A 95 3.66 -1.11 -7.51
C ARG A 95 3.15 -1.03 -8.93
N THR A 96 1.98 -1.62 -9.19
CA THR A 96 1.39 -1.74 -10.53
C THR A 96 0.41 -0.61 -10.85
N ALA A 97 0.24 0.37 -9.94
CA ALA A 97 -0.67 1.51 -10.11
C ALA A 97 -0.34 2.39 -11.33
N GLY A 98 0.93 2.41 -11.78
CA GLY A 98 1.35 3.07 -13.01
C GLY A 98 0.97 2.30 -14.29
N GLY A 99 0.34 1.13 -14.15
CA GLY A 99 0.10 0.17 -15.21
C GLY A 99 1.27 -0.80 -15.39
N CYS A 100 0.96 -1.95 -15.97
CA CYS A 100 1.96 -2.85 -16.56
C CYS A 100 1.72 -2.85 -18.07
N ALA A 101 2.78 -2.82 -18.86
CA ALA A 101 2.67 -2.87 -20.33
C ALA A 101 2.20 -4.24 -20.83
N SER A 102 2.34 -5.29 -20.03
CA SER A 102 1.88 -6.64 -20.35
C SER A 102 1.54 -7.50 -19.13
N LEU A 103 0.82 -8.60 -19.36
CA LEU A 103 0.60 -9.63 -18.35
C LEU A 103 1.91 -10.28 -17.88
N SER A 104 2.90 -10.39 -18.76
CA SER A 104 4.23 -10.92 -18.40
C SER A 104 4.93 -10.02 -17.40
N GLU A 105 4.84 -8.71 -17.57
CA GLU A 105 5.43 -7.73 -16.65
C GLU A 105 4.74 -7.76 -15.28
N TYR A 106 3.40 -7.82 -15.27
CA TYR A 106 2.64 -8.00 -14.03
C TYR A 106 3.03 -9.29 -13.31
N THR A 107 3.16 -10.40 -14.05
CA THR A 107 3.53 -11.70 -13.49
C THR A 107 4.95 -11.71 -12.95
N ALA A 108 5.87 -11.05 -13.64
CA ALA A 108 7.25 -10.87 -13.18
C ALA A 108 7.30 -10.08 -11.86
N GLU A 109 6.55 -8.97 -11.77
CA GLU A 109 6.50 -8.16 -10.55
C GLU A 109 5.81 -8.91 -9.39
N PHE A 110 4.73 -9.65 -9.67
CA PHE A 110 4.09 -10.52 -8.69
C PHE A 110 5.07 -11.55 -8.11
N ASN A 111 5.82 -12.25 -8.97
CA ASN A 111 6.76 -13.30 -8.54
C ASN A 111 7.95 -12.71 -7.77
N ARG A 112 8.49 -11.57 -8.24
CA ARG A 112 9.58 -10.88 -7.56
C ARG A 112 9.15 -10.40 -6.18
N LEU A 113 8.02 -9.68 -6.09
CA LEU A 113 7.53 -9.12 -4.84
C LEU A 113 7.09 -10.20 -3.85
N SER A 114 6.49 -11.30 -4.33
CA SER A 114 6.08 -12.41 -3.46
C SER A 114 7.29 -13.12 -2.85
N THR A 115 8.38 -13.28 -3.60
CA THR A 115 9.63 -13.85 -3.09
C THR A 115 10.21 -13.00 -1.94
N ILE A 116 10.34 -11.68 -2.17
CA ILE A 116 10.89 -10.76 -1.16
C ILE A 116 9.99 -10.72 0.08
N PHE A 117 8.68 -10.57 -0.14
CA PHE A 117 7.71 -10.51 0.96
C PHE A 117 7.73 -11.79 1.80
N LEU A 118 7.75 -12.96 1.17
CA LEU A 118 7.76 -14.23 1.88
C LEU A 118 9.04 -14.42 2.70
N GLN A 119 10.20 -14.05 2.13
CA GLN A 119 11.48 -14.14 2.83
C GLN A 119 11.50 -13.25 4.08
N GLU A 120 11.08 -12.00 3.96
CA GLU A 120 11.04 -11.07 5.09
C GLU A 120 10.00 -11.46 6.14
N TRP A 121 8.83 -11.94 5.69
CA TRP A 121 7.80 -12.47 6.57
C TRP A 121 8.31 -13.67 7.37
N GLN A 122 8.95 -14.64 6.71
CA GLN A 122 9.55 -15.81 7.35
C GLN A 122 10.64 -15.42 8.34
N ARG A 123 11.51 -14.48 7.96
CA ARG A 123 12.59 -13.98 8.82
C ARG A 123 12.06 -13.38 10.12
N VAL A 124 10.95 -12.65 10.05
CA VAL A 124 10.41 -11.91 11.19
C VAL A 124 9.42 -12.73 12.03
N THR A 125 8.65 -13.62 11.42
CA THR A 125 7.64 -14.42 12.14
C THR A 125 8.09 -15.83 12.49
N GLY A 126 9.17 -16.34 11.87
CA GLY A 126 9.58 -17.74 11.98
C GLY A 126 8.60 -18.73 11.34
N TYR A 127 7.55 -18.24 10.67
CA TYR A 127 6.51 -19.07 10.06
C TYR A 127 7.00 -19.67 8.74
N GLN A 128 7.23 -20.99 8.70
CA GLN A 128 7.35 -21.73 7.44
C GLN A 128 5.95 -22.22 7.00
N PRO A 129 5.56 -21.99 5.73
CA PRO A 129 4.26 -22.41 5.22
C PRO A 129 4.07 -23.93 5.21
#